data_AF-A0A0Q0U6B3-F1
#
_entry.id   AF-A0A0Q0U6B3-F1
#
_cell.length_a   1.000
_cell.length_b   1.000
_cell.length_c   1.000
_cell.angle_alpha   90.00
_cell.angle_beta   90.00
_cell.angle_gamma   90.00
#
_symmetry.space_group_name_H-M   'P 1'
#
loop_
_entity.id
_entity.type
_entity.pdbx_description
1 polymer ?
#
loop_
_entity_poly.entity_id
_entity_poly.type
_entity_poly.pdbx_seq_one_letter_code
_entity_poly.pdbx_strand_id
1 'polypeptide(L)'
;MPKDWLSYEQQVELLGQRGMRIDDEASAAEFLARVNYYRFSGYFRHWQHDPARGDNQFFKGASFETIRALYDAEQELMAVCDELLHPLEVLLRTRFAYAYGCRVGVTGMFARGSTHLDTACRGGGYPTAPPVIFLWVGGGRSMMCIVPCRNFSP
;
A
#
# COMPACT_ATOMS: atom_id res chain seq x y z
N MET A 1 -26.22 -12.62 9.33
CA MET A 1 -25.80 -14.03 9.15
C MET A 1 -24.29 -14.07 8.98
N PRO A 2 -23.59 -15.09 9.52
CA PRO A 2 -22.18 -15.30 9.23
C PRO A 2 -22.02 -15.53 7.73
N LYS A 3 -20.92 -15.03 7.15
CA LYS A 3 -20.63 -15.22 5.74
C LYS A 3 -19.86 -16.53 5.60
N ASP A 4 -20.48 -17.53 4.98
CA ASP A 4 -19.88 -18.84 4.83
C ASP A 4 -18.62 -18.78 3.96
N TRP A 5 -17.64 -19.60 4.30
CA TRP A 5 -16.43 -19.74 3.49
C TRP A 5 -16.78 -20.47 2.20
N LEU A 6 -16.44 -19.87 1.07
CA LEU A 6 -16.64 -20.42 -0.27
C LEU A 6 -15.30 -20.88 -0.83
N SER A 7 -15.27 -22.08 -1.43
CA SER A 7 -14.13 -22.52 -2.24
C SER A 7 -13.96 -21.62 -3.48
N TYR A 8 -12.83 -21.72 -4.17
CA TYR A 8 -12.59 -20.90 -5.36
C TYR A 8 -13.57 -21.22 -6.49
N GLU A 9 -13.93 -22.49 -6.66
CA GLU A 9 -14.93 -22.95 -7.63
C GLU A 9 -16.32 -22.37 -7.27
N GLN A 10 -16.69 -22.40 -5.99
CA GLN A 10 -17.96 -21.81 -5.52
C GLN A 10 -17.98 -20.29 -5.70
N GLN A 11 -16.83 -19.61 -5.59
CA GLN A 11 -16.73 -18.18 -5.88
C GLN A 11 -16.94 -17.88 -7.37
N VAL A 12 -16.39 -18.72 -8.26
CA VAL A 12 -16.61 -18.62 -9.71
C VAL A 12 -18.08 -18.86 -10.05
N GLU A 13 -18.67 -19.92 -9.50
CA GLU A 13 -20.09 -20.25 -9.71
C GLU A 13 -20.99 -19.09 -9.26
N LEU A 14 -20.70 -18.48 -8.11
CA LEU A 14 -21.43 -17.32 -7.60
C LEU A 14 -21.36 -16.11 -8.56
N LEU A 15 -20.23 -15.89 -9.24
CA LEU A 15 -20.09 -14.83 -10.24
C LEU A 15 -20.94 -15.14 -11.48
N GLY A 16 -20.94 -16.39 -11.93
CA GLY A 16 -21.79 -16.88 -13.02
C GLY A 16 -23.29 -16.72 -12.71
N GLN A 17 -23.71 -17.14 -11.51
CA GLN A 17 -25.10 -17.01 -11.04
C GLN A 17 -25.57 -15.54 -10.99
N ARG A 18 -24.66 -14.59 -10.78
CA ARG A 18 -24.95 -13.15 -10.79
C ARG A 18 -24.98 -12.54 -12.20
N GLY A 19 -24.73 -13.33 -13.24
CA GLY A 19 -24.78 -12.89 -14.63
C GLY A 19 -23.44 -12.50 -15.24
N MET A 20 -22.31 -12.81 -14.59
CA MET A 20 -21.00 -12.66 -15.22
C MET A 20 -20.77 -13.80 -16.21
N ARG A 21 -20.35 -13.46 -17.43
CA ARG A 21 -19.87 -14.44 -18.40
C ARG A 21 -18.47 -14.89 -18.03
N ILE A 22 -18.26 -16.19 -17.96
CA ILE A 22 -16.98 -16.83 -17.66
C ILE A 22 -16.77 -17.89 -18.75
N ASP A 23 -15.71 -17.75 -19.55
CA ASP A 23 -15.44 -18.67 -20.66
C ASP A 23 -14.68 -19.92 -20.18
N ASP A 24 -13.79 -19.77 -19.18
CA ASP A 24 -13.06 -20.87 -18.54
C ASP A 24 -13.10 -20.76 -17.00
N GLU A 25 -13.98 -21.56 -16.39
CA GLU A 25 -14.18 -21.58 -14.94
C GLU A 25 -12.94 -22.08 -14.17
N ALA A 26 -12.15 -22.99 -14.75
CA ALA A 26 -10.94 -23.50 -14.10
C ALA A 26 -9.86 -22.42 -14.06
N SER A 27 -9.64 -21.72 -15.17
CA SER A 27 -8.72 -20.57 -15.21
C SER A 27 -9.17 -19.44 -14.28
N ALA A 28 -10.49 -19.21 -14.19
CA ALA A 28 -11.05 -18.22 -13.27
C ALA A 28 -10.80 -18.59 -11.80
N ALA A 29 -10.96 -19.86 -11.43
CA ALA A 29 -10.69 -20.34 -10.07
C ALA A 29 -9.21 -20.20 -9.70
N GLU A 30 -8.30 -20.59 -10.60
CA GLU A 30 -6.85 -20.41 -10.41
C GLU A 30 -6.46 -18.92 -10.28
N PHE A 31 -7.10 -18.06 -11.06
CA PHE A 31 -6.90 -16.61 -10.94
C PHE A 31 -7.36 -16.10 -9.57
N LEU A 32 -8.55 -16.48 -9.11
CA LEU A 32 -9.09 -16.08 -7.81
C LEU A 32 -8.24 -16.63 -6.65
N ALA A 33 -7.61 -17.79 -6.81
CA ALA A 33 -6.66 -18.32 -5.84
C ALA A 33 -5.40 -17.45 -5.70
N ARG A 34 -4.95 -16.81 -6.79
CA ARG A 34 -3.78 -15.92 -6.78
C ARG A 34 -4.11 -14.50 -6.33
N VAL A 35 -5.21 -13.93 -6.83
CA VAL A 35 -5.54 -12.50 -6.65
C VAL A 35 -6.46 -12.25 -5.45
N ASN A 36 -7.21 -13.26 -5.02
CA ASN A 36 -8.29 -13.19 -4.03
C ASN A 36 -9.56 -12.47 -4.57
N TYR A 37 -10.72 -13.07 -4.30
CA TYR A 37 -12.03 -12.52 -4.66
C TYR A 37 -12.25 -11.07 -4.18
N TYR A 38 -11.80 -10.72 -2.96
CA TYR A 38 -12.04 -9.38 -2.41
C TYR A 38 -11.30 -8.31 -3.21
N ARG A 39 -10.04 -8.55 -3.58
CA ARG A 39 -9.26 -7.65 -4.44
C ARG A 39 -9.91 -7.54 -5.82
N PHE A 40 -10.27 -8.67 -6.42
CA PHE A 40 -10.92 -8.68 -7.72
C PHE A 40 -12.29 -7.97 -7.71
N SER A 41 -13.00 -7.98 -6.58
CA SER A 41 -14.31 -7.33 -6.44
C SER A 41 -14.30 -5.81 -6.57
N GLY A 42 -13.15 -5.15 -6.37
CA GLY A 42 -13.02 -3.73 -6.65
C GLY A 42 -13.24 -3.39 -8.12
N TYR A 43 -12.79 -4.25 -9.04
CA TYR A 43 -12.79 -3.99 -10.48
C TYR A 43 -14.17 -4.17 -11.11
N PHE A 44 -14.89 -5.20 -10.69
CA PHE A 44 -16.20 -5.52 -11.27
C PHE A 44 -17.36 -4.78 -10.59
N ARG A 45 -17.12 -4.02 -9.51
CA ARG A 45 -18.19 -3.28 -8.82
C ARG A 45 -18.90 -2.26 -9.71
N HIS A 46 -18.17 -1.69 -10.68
CA HIS A 46 -18.73 -0.77 -11.68
C HIS A 46 -19.56 -1.47 -12.76
N TRP A 47 -19.49 -2.80 -12.82
CA TRP A 47 -20.22 -3.63 -13.76
C TRP A 47 -21.48 -4.24 -13.14
N GLN A 48 -21.82 -3.81 -11.92
CA GLN A 48 -23.02 -4.23 -11.19
C GLN A 48 -24.08 -3.13 -11.18
N HIS A 49 -25.36 -3.53 -11.12
CA HIS A 49 -26.49 -2.60 -11.16
C HIS A 49 -26.54 -1.62 -9.98
N ASP A 50 -26.62 -2.13 -8.75
CA ASP A 50 -26.64 -1.29 -7.55
C ASP A 50 -26.07 -2.05 -6.34
N PRO A 51 -24.73 -2.20 -6.26
CA PRO A 51 -24.10 -2.90 -5.15
C PRO A 51 -24.27 -2.16 -3.82
N ALA A 52 -24.68 -0.89 -3.82
CA ALA A 52 -24.96 -0.13 -2.60
C ALA A 52 -26.33 -0.48 -2.00
N ARG A 53 -27.32 -0.78 -2.84
CA ARG A 53 -28.63 -1.31 -2.42
C ARG A 53 -28.67 -2.83 -2.26
N GLY A 54 -27.55 -3.51 -2.48
CA GLY A 54 -27.41 -4.96 -2.35
C GLY A 54 -27.69 -5.74 -3.64
N ASP A 55 -27.95 -5.05 -4.75
CA ASP A 55 -28.08 -5.68 -6.06
C ASP A 55 -26.69 -5.94 -6.65
N ASN A 56 -26.26 -7.20 -6.55
CA ASN A 56 -24.97 -7.68 -7.03
C ASN A 56 -25.05 -8.27 -8.45
N GLN A 57 -26.16 -8.09 -9.17
CA GLN A 57 -26.30 -8.57 -10.54
C GLN A 57 -25.42 -7.76 -11.50
N PHE A 58 -24.81 -8.46 -12.45
CA PHE A 58 -23.95 -7.89 -13.48
C PHE A 58 -24.75 -7.43 -14.70
N PHE A 59 -24.28 -6.37 -15.37
CA PHE A 59 -24.86 -5.94 -16.65
C PHE A 59 -24.65 -7.01 -17.74
N LYS A 60 -25.57 -7.05 -18.73
CA LYS A 60 -25.40 -7.90 -19.92
C LYS A 60 -24.09 -7.55 -20.65
N GLY A 61 -23.21 -8.54 -20.78
CA GLY A 61 -21.91 -8.41 -21.44
C GLY A 61 -20.72 -8.26 -20.49
N ALA A 62 -20.94 -8.28 -19.17
CA ALA A 62 -19.84 -8.40 -18.20
C ALA A 62 -19.13 -9.75 -18.37
N SER A 63 -17.89 -9.73 -18.86
CA SER A 63 -17.03 -10.91 -18.99
C SER A 63 -15.91 -10.87 -17.97
N PHE A 64 -15.65 -12.02 -17.35
CA PHE A 64 -14.57 -12.21 -16.40
C PHE A 64 -13.21 -11.90 -17.03
N GLU A 65 -13.00 -12.33 -18.27
CA GLU A 65 -11.79 -12.14 -19.08
C GLU A 65 -11.53 -10.66 -19.33
N THR A 66 -12.59 -9.88 -19.59
CA THR A 66 -12.47 -8.42 -19.78
C THR A 66 -12.01 -7.72 -18.50
N ILE A 67 -12.60 -8.08 -17.36
CA ILE A 67 -12.25 -7.51 -16.06
C ILE A 67 -10.85 -7.96 -15.63
N ARG A 68 -10.49 -9.22 -15.91
CA ARG A 68 -9.14 -9.74 -15.71
C ARG A 68 -8.09 -9.00 -16.53
N ALA A 69 -8.37 -8.73 -17.81
CA ALA A 69 -7.46 -7.94 -18.66
C ALA A 69 -7.25 -6.52 -18.12
N LEU A 70 -8.31 -5.90 -17.58
CA LEU A 70 -8.20 -4.60 -16.89
C LEU A 70 -7.30 -4.69 -15.65
N TYR A 71 -7.46 -5.74 -14.84
CA TYR A 71 -6.60 -5.99 -13.67
C TYR A 71 -5.13 -6.13 -14.08
N ASP A 72 -4.86 -6.98 -15.08
CA ASP A 72 -3.50 -7.26 -15.56
C ASP A 72 -2.83 -5.99 -16.10
N ALA A 73 -3.56 -5.18 -16.89
CA ALA A 73 -3.07 -3.90 -17.39
C ALA A 73 -2.73 -2.89 -16.28
N GLU A 74 -3.53 -2.85 -15.20
CA GLU A 74 -3.19 -2.02 -14.04
C GLU A 74 -1.92 -2.53 -13.34
N GLN A 75 -1.75 -3.85 -13.19
CA GLN A 75 -0.52 -4.38 -12.57
C GLN A 75 0.72 -4.04 -13.40
N GLU A 76 0.63 -4.08 -14.72
CA GLU A 76 1.70 -3.63 -15.62
C GLU A 76 2.01 -2.14 -15.44
N LEU A 77 0.99 -1.28 -15.35
CA LEU A 77 1.18 0.14 -15.08
C LEU A 77 1.84 0.39 -13.72
N MET A 78 1.39 -0.33 -12.69
CA MET A 78 1.96 -0.21 -11.34
C MET A 78 3.43 -0.64 -11.30
N ALA A 79 3.81 -1.68 -12.05
CA ALA A 79 5.21 -2.10 -12.14
C ALA A 79 6.11 -1.00 -12.72
N VAL A 80 5.66 -0.31 -13.79
CA VAL A 80 6.40 0.81 -14.39
C VAL A 80 6.44 2.01 -13.44
N CYS A 81 5.34 2.33 -12.77
CA CYS A 81 5.29 3.42 -11.79
C CYS A 81 6.24 3.15 -10.62
N ASP A 82 6.28 1.93 -10.09
CA ASP A 82 7.15 1.56 -8.97
C ASP A 82 8.63 1.68 -9.35
N GLU A 83 9.01 1.24 -10.56
CA GLU A 83 10.38 1.37 -11.06
C GLU A 83 10.85 2.84 -11.08
N LEU A 84 9.96 3.76 -11.46
CA LEU A 84 10.25 5.19 -11.54
C LEU A 84 10.19 5.90 -10.17
N LEU A 85 9.22 5.54 -9.33
CA LEU A 85 8.98 6.20 -8.05
C LEU A 85 9.97 5.76 -6.98
N HIS A 86 10.45 4.52 -7.02
CA HIS A 86 11.38 3.99 -6.03
C HIS A 86 12.66 4.84 -5.85
N PRO A 87 13.44 5.18 -6.91
CA PRO A 87 14.63 6.02 -6.75
C PRO A 87 14.30 7.45 -6.31
N LEU A 88 13.17 8.00 -6.76
CA LEU A 88 12.71 9.33 -6.34
C LEU A 88 12.37 9.37 -4.85
N GLU A 89 11.72 8.33 -4.34
CA GLU A 89 11.40 8.16 -2.93
C GLU A 89 12.67 8.13 -2.07
N VAL A 90 13.68 7.34 -2.49
CA VAL A 90 14.99 7.27 -1.80
C VAL A 90 15.69 8.63 -1.81
N LEU A 91 15.70 9.32 -2.96
CA LEU A 91 16.30 10.65 -3.09
C LEU A 91 15.62 11.66 -2.17
N LEU A 92 14.29 11.74 -2.21
CA LEU A 92 13.51 12.68 -1.39
C LEU A 92 13.70 12.40 0.10
N ARG A 93 13.65 11.13 0.51
CA ARG A 93 13.90 10.71 1.90
C ARG A 93 15.29 11.13 2.37
N THR A 94 16.31 10.94 1.54
CA THR A 94 17.70 11.30 1.85
C THR A 94 17.89 12.81 1.97
N ARG A 95 17.36 13.57 1.00
CA ARG A 95 17.45 15.04 0.99
C ARG A 95 16.67 15.64 2.16
N PHE A 96 15.50 15.08 2.48
CA PHE A 96 14.70 15.50 3.64
C PHE A 96 15.45 15.26 4.94
N ALA A 97 15.99 14.06 5.17
CA ALA A 97 16.74 13.74 6.38
C ALA A 97 17.97 14.65 6.56
N TYR A 98 18.70 14.93 5.48
CA TYR A 98 19.85 15.84 5.51
C TYR A 98 19.42 17.29 5.83
N ALA A 99 18.45 17.83 5.09
CA ALA A 99 17.99 19.21 5.29
C ALA A 99 17.39 19.41 6.68
N TYR A 100 16.64 18.42 7.17
CA TYR A 100 16.08 18.42 8.51
C TYR A 100 17.20 18.35 9.57
N GLY A 101 18.16 17.43 9.43
CA GLY A 101 19.31 17.31 10.32
C GLY A 101 20.14 18.59 10.41
N CYS A 102 20.36 19.28 9.28
CA CYS A 102 21.07 20.56 9.25
C CYS A 102 20.30 21.71 9.92
N ARG A 103 18.96 21.77 9.77
CA ARG A 103 18.15 22.89 10.29
C ARG A 103 17.65 22.69 11.72
N VAL A 104 17.36 21.45 12.10
CA VAL A 104 16.73 21.10 13.38
C VAL A 104 17.70 20.35 14.31
N GLY A 105 18.70 19.65 13.76
CA GLY A 105 19.60 18.77 14.52
C GLY A 105 20.60 19.47 15.46
N VAL A 106 20.61 20.81 15.54
CA VAL A 106 21.38 21.53 16.57
C VAL A 106 20.70 21.46 17.95
N THR A 107 19.40 21.16 17.99
CA THR A 107 18.67 21.02 19.25
C THR A 107 18.32 19.55 19.43
N GLY A 108 18.76 18.93 20.53
CA GLY A 108 18.48 17.53 20.90
C GLY A 108 17.00 17.18 21.14
N MET A 109 16.07 17.83 20.42
CA MET A 109 14.63 17.62 20.47
C MET A 109 14.19 16.28 19.90
N PHE A 110 15.05 15.52 19.22
CA PHE A 110 14.71 14.16 18.80
C PHE A 110 14.57 13.16 19.96
N ALA A 111 15.19 13.41 21.12
CA ALA A 111 15.16 12.49 22.25
C ALA A 111 13.88 12.59 23.11
N ARG A 112 13.03 13.59 22.87
CA ARG A 112 11.73 13.74 23.52
C ARG A 112 10.70 13.83 22.40
N GLY A 113 9.80 12.87 22.29
CA GLY A 113 8.71 12.85 21.31
C GLY A 113 7.70 13.99 21.51
N SER A 114 8.15 15.23 21.39
CA SER A 114 7.34 16.44 21.40
C SER A 114 7.60 17.16 20.08
N THR A 115 6.92 16.75 19.02
CA THR A 115 6.63 17.69 17.93
C THR A 115 5.66 18.72 18.49
N HIS A 116 6.19 19.81 19.03
CA HIS A 116 5.42 21.02 19.30
C HIS A 116 6.14 22.21 18.71
N LEU A 117 5.37 22.99 17.97
CA LEU A 117 5.65 24.34 17.52
C LEU A 117 5.71 25.30 18.73
N ASP A 118 6.53 25.03 19.73
CA ASP A 118 6.67 25.95 20.86
C ASP A 118 8.13 26.19 21.23
N THR A 119 8.52 27.43 20.99
CA THR A 119 9.63 28.16 21.57
C THR A 119 9.67 28.03 23.09
N ALA A 120 10.70 27.39 23.66
CA ALA A 120 11.29 27.79 24.93
C ALA A 120 12.58 27.01 25.24
N CYS A 121 13.69 27.73 25.27
CA CYS A 121 14.96 27.30 25.85
C CYS A 121 14.79 26.94 27.34
N ARG A 122 15.42 25.83 27.80
CA ARG A 122 16.28 25.73 29.01
C ARG A 122 16.64 24.28 29.38
N GLY A 123 17.96 24.02 29.55
CA GLY A 123 18.49 23.13 30.61
C GLY A 123 18.91 21.70 30.27
N GLY A 124 20.23 21.50 30.09
CA GLY A 124 21.08 20.48 30.75
C GLY A 124 20.89 18.97 30.50
N GLY A 125 21.95 18.31 29.99
CA GLY A 125 22.26 16.88 30.19
C GLY A 125 22.41 16.04 28.91
N TYR A 126 23.63 15.58 28.60
CA TYR A 126 23.93 14.66 27.47
C TYR A 126 23.91 13.18 27.93
N PRO A 127 23.25 12.26 27.20
CA PRO A 127 23.54 10.82 27.25
C PRO A 127 24.35 10.35 26.03
N THR A 128 25.21 9.37 26.27
CA THR A 128 26.27 8.83 25.40
C THR A 128 25.82 7.67 24.49
N ALA A 129 24.88 7.90 23.57
CA ALA A 129 24.62 6.97 22.47
C ALA A 129 23.96 7.70 21.29
N PRO A 130 24.38 7.45 20.03
CA PRO A 130 23.73 8.07 18.88
C PRO A 130 22.29 7.53 18.76
N PRO A 131 21.26 8.40 18.75
CA PRO A 131 19.89 7.95 18.60
C PRO A 131 19.64 7.54 17.14
N VAL A 132 19.22 6.30 16.96
CA VAL A 132 18.73 5.76 15.69
C VAL A 132 17.25 6.13 15.57
N ILE A 133 16.89 7.00 14.61
CA ILE A 133 15.48 7.29 14.32
C ILE A 133 15.00 6.29 13.28
N PHE A 134 13.88 5.62 13.57
CA PHE A 134 13.10 4.87 12.59
C PHE A 134 11.94 5.72 12.07
N LEU A 135 12.07 6.22 10.85
CA LEU A 135 10.97 6.91 10.16
C LEU A 135 10.15 5.87 9.40
N TRP A 136 8.96 5.56 9.90
CA TRP A 136 8.01 4.69 9.19
C TRP A 136 7.26 5.54 8.16
N VAL A 137 7.75 5.55 6.92
CA VAL A 137 7.05 6.16 5.78
C VAL A 137 6.88 5.06 4.73
N GLY A 138 5.71 4.43 4.74
CA GLY A 138 5.30 3.39 3.79
C GLY A 138 5.14 2.01 4.43
N GLY A 139 3.97 1.41 4.23
CA GLY A 139 3.64 0.07 4.72
C GLY A 139 4.39 -1.01 3.97
N GLY A 140 5.62 -1.33 4.40
CA GLY A 140 6.38 -2.43 3.82
C GLY A 140 7.87 -2.46 4.15
N ARG A 141 8.23 -3.02 5.30
CA ARG A 141 9.49 -3.74 5.57
C ARG A 141 10.85 -3.06 5.26
N SER A 142 11.02 -1.75 5.46
CA SER A 142 12.36 -1.20 5.64
C SER A 142 12.41 -0.17 6.77
N MET A 143 13.07 -0.58 7.85
CA MET A 143 13.38 0.25 9.01
C MET A 143 14.59 1.12 8.64
N MET A 144 14.38 2.41 8.35
CA MET A 144 15.45 3.35 8.01
C MET A 144 16.01 3.99 9.28
N CYS A 145 17.27 3.69 9.62
CA CYS A 145 18.03 4.35 10.68
C CYS A 145 18.56 5.71 10.19
N ILE A 146 17.97 6.83 10.60
CA ILE A 146 18.54 8.15 10.31
C ILE A 146 19.64 8.43 11.32
N VAL A 147 20.89 8.19 10.95
CA VAL A 147 22.07 8.62 11.72
C VAL A 147 22.51 9.98 11.16
N PRO A 148 22.63 11.04 11.99
CA PRO A 148 23.18 12.31 11.53
C PRO A 148 24.63 12.10 11.04
N CYS A 149 24.93 12.59 9.83
CA CYS A 149 26.23 12.49 9.14
C CYS A 149 27.36 13.28 9.83
N ARG A 150 27.52 13.17 11.16
CA ARG A 150 28.54 13.93 11.87
C ARG A 150 29.76 13.15 12.35
N ASN A 151 29.84 11.83 12.15
CA ASN A 151 31.07 11.06 12.38
C ASN A 151 31.05 9.74 11.58
N PHE A 152 31.43 9.79 10.31
CA PHE A 152 32.03 8.62 9.65
C PHE A 152 33.54 8.94 9.58
N SER A 153 34.30 8.45 10.55
CA SER A 153 35.74 8.24 10.34
C SER A 153 35.92 6.87 9.68
N PRO A 154 36.92 6.71 8.79
CA PRO A 154 37.22 5.44 8.14
C PRO A 154 37.55 4.32 9.13
#